data_AF-A9KDX1-F1
#
_entry.id   AF-A9KDX1-F1
#
_cell.length_a   1.000
_cell.length_b   1.000
_cell.length_c   1.000
_cell.angle_alpha   90.00
_cell.angle_beta   90.00
_cell.angle_gamma   90.00
#
_symmetry.space_group_name_H-M   'P 1'
#
loop_
_entity.id
_entity.type
_entity.pdbx_description
1 polymer ?
#
loop_
_entity_poly.entity_id
_entity_poly.type
_entity_poly.pdbx_seq_one_letter_code
_entity_poly.pdbx_strand_id
1 'polypeptide(L)'
;MKIRFILINIIYTLSIGLSVSIYASELPESFLYQEKSIDPLCFYQIQNTQDTLSLEKCGIKSEPSIKKAGENKQLIKAGFVGFDYTQNGARGMSYYKVFKSGHDYFLVYSINNGGGSGIFSSLSKVRRKGNDLLIHAISGGDRCNGGINNVAVKGKTLIYSVNITPYDFLELGKQNPHHLRAYDDLADCAACCQGVATFARRLDKVIGEERLISVNLLDVNEASKSSISEKPYQACFDKLIMNYQKRGQQHLTPSEFNQFLKTFNSQCFSSINIK
;
A
#
# COMPACT_ATOMS: atom_id res chain seq x y z
N MET A 1 -55.87 -59.56 -30.10
CA MET A 1 -54.88 -59.37 -29.01
C MET A 1 -53.68 -58.64 -29.60
N LYS A 2 -53.58 -57.31 -29.43
CA LYS A 2 -52.52 -56.48 -30.05
C LYS A 2 -51.57 -55.98 -28.95
N ILE A 3 -50.35 -56.49 -28.96
CA ILE A 3 -49.24 -56.08 -28.10
C ILE A 3 -48.58 -54.84 -28.73
N ARG A 4 -48.47 -53.74 -27.98
CA ARG A 4 -47.70 -52.55 -28.38
C ARG A 4 -46.37 -52.54 -27.63
N PHE A 5 -45.28 -52.57 -28.39
CA PHE A 5 -43.91 -52.35 -27.90
C PHE A 5 -43.66 -50.85 -27.67
N ILE A 6 -43.06 -50.52 -26.52
CA ILE A 6 -42.58 -49.18 -26.17
C ILE A 6 -41.08 -49.13 -26.47
N LEU A 7 -40.68 -48.23 -27.38
CA LEU A 7 -39.29 -47.91 -27.69
C LEU A 7 -38.79 -46.86 -26.70
N ILE A 8 -37.78 -47.22 -25.90
CA ILE A 8 -37.06 -46.33 -24.98
C ILE A 8 -35.92 -45.66 -25.76
N ASN A 9 -35.99 -44.34 -25.92
CA ASN A 9 -34.90 -43.53 -26.48
C ASN A 9 -33.93 -43.14 -25.35
N ILE A 10 -32.69 -43.63 -25.44
CA ILE A 10 -31.59 -43.25 -24.56
C ILE A 10 -30.92 -42.00 -25.13
N ILE A 11 -31.06 -40.86 -24.45
CA ILE A 11 -30.41 -39.60 -24.80
C ILE A 11 -29.06 -39.55 -24.07
N TYR A 12 -27.96 -39.61 -24.82
CA TYR A 12 -26.61 -39.36 -24.31
C TYR A 12 -26.34 -37.85 -24.29
N THR A 13 -26.34 -37.23 -23.11
CA THR A 13 -25.86 -35.85 -22.92
C THR A 13 -24.34 -35.83 -22.90
N LEU A 14 -23.73 -35.34 -23.99
CA LEU A 14 -22.30 -35.08 -24.11
C LEU A 14 -21.95 -33.80 -23.34
N SER A 15 -21.50 -33.94 -22.09
CA SER A 15 -21.01 -32.82 -21.28
C SER A 15 -19.64 -32.37 -21.77
N ILE A 16 -19.60 -31.37 -22.66
CA ILE A 16 -18.36 -30.68 -23.05
C ILE A 16 -17.91 -29.84 -21.85
N GLY A 17 -16.97 -30.37 -21.08
CA GLY A 17 -16.28 -29.63 -20.02
C GLY A 17 -15.39 -28.55 -20.62
N LEU A 18 -15.93 -27.33 -20.77
CA LEU A 18 -15.13 -26.12 -20.95
C LEU A 18 -14.37 -25.86 -19.67
N SER A 19 -13.16 -26.42 -19.58
CA SER A 19 -12.15 -26.02 -18.61
C SER A 19 -11.77 -24.58 -18.92
N VAL A 20 -12.47 -23.63 -18.30
CA VAL A 20 -12.04 -22.23 -18.30
C VAL A 20 -10.79 -22.18 -17.45
N SER A 21 -9.62 -22.29 -18.10
CA SER A 21 -8.35 -21.94 -17.48
C SER A 21 -8.48 -20.50 -17.02
N ILE A 22 -8.63 -20.30 -15.70
CA ILE A 22 -8.56 -18.99 -15.08
C ILE A 22 -7.08 -18.60 -15.20
N TYR A 23 -6.71 -18.02 -16.34
CA TYR A 23 -5.37 -17.55 -16.61
C TYR A 23 -5.03 -16.50 -15.54
N ALA A 24 -3.87 -16.69 -14.89
CA ALA A 24 -3.21 -15.63 -14.14
C ALA A 24 -3.21 -14.39 -15.04
N SER A 25 -3.75 -13.26 -14.57
CA SER A 25 -3.98 -12.10 -15.43
C SER A 25 -2.66 -11.72 -16.09
N GLU A 26 -2.58 -11.90 -17.42
CA GLU A 26 -1.38 -11.54 -18.17
C GLU A 26 -1.12 -10.04 -17.98
N LEU A 27 0.15 -9.69 -17.76
CA LEU A 27 0.54 -8.30 -17.67
C LEU A 27 0.20 -7.59 -18.98
N PRO A 28 -0.22 -6.31 -18.93
CA PRO A 28 -0.35 -5.50 -20.14
C PRO A 28 0.97 -5.50 -20.92
N GLU A 29 0.91 -5.47 -22.25
CA GLU A 29 2.09 -5.44 -23.14
C GLU A 29 3.05 -4.29 -22.79
N SER A 30 2.51 -3.14 -22.36
CA SER A 30 3.29 -2.00 -21.89
C SER A 30 4.14 -2.30 -20.64
N PHE A 31 3.93 -3.41 -19.96
CA PHE A 31 4.75 -3.91 -18.85
C PHE A 31 5.67 -5.08 -19.24
N LEU A 32 5.80 -5.37 -20.54
CA LEU A 32 6.74 -6.35 -21.07
C LEU A 32 7.94 -5.68 -21.74
N TYR A 33 9.16 -5.98 -21.30
CA TYR A 33 10.41 -5.55 -21.92
C TYR A 33 11.18 -6.78 -22.39
N GLN A 34 11.49 -6.85 -23.69
CA GLN A 34 12.10 -8.02 -24.30
C GLN A 34 11.31 -9.32 -23.99
N GLU A 35 9.98 -9.25 -24.17
CA GLU A 35 9.04 -10.36 -23.93
C GLU A 35 8.96 -10.87 -22.49
N LYS A 36 9.58 -10.16 -21.54
CA LYS A 36 9.56 -10.49 -20.11
C LYS A 36 8.94 -9.35 -19.32
N SER A 37 8.39 -9.62 -18.15
CA SER A 37 7.95 -8.55 -17.25
C SER A 37 9.08 -7.56 -16.99
N ILE A 38 8.74 -6.27 -16.87
CA ILE A 38 9.70 -5.26 -16.38
C ILE A 38 10.24 -5.72 -15.03
N ASP A 39 11.56 -5.59 -14.85
CA ASP A 39 12.24 -5.96 -13.62
C ASP A 39 11.70 -5.11 -12.44
N PRO A 40 11.25 -5.73 -11.34
CA PRO A 40 10.68 -5.00 -10.21
C PRO A 40 11.62 -3.96 -9.60
N LEU A 41 12.96 -4.15 -9.68
CA LEU A 41 13.93 -3.19 -9.15
C LEU A 41 13.90 -1.85 -9.90
N CYS A 42 13.39 -1.81 -11.13
CA CYS A 42 13.13 -0.56 -11.85
C CYS A 42 12.15 0.34 -11.09
N PHE A 43 11.23 -0.21 -10.30
CA PHE A 43 10.30 0.59 -9.47
C PHE A 43 10.84 0.91 -8.07
N TYR A 44 11.96 0.31 -7.67
CA TYR A 44 12.62 0.57 -6.39
C TYR A 44 13.62 1.73 -6.47
N GLN A 45 14.32 1.87 -7.60
CA GLN A 45 15.43 2.84 -7.78
C GLN A 45 14.98 4.30 -7.99
N ILE A 46 13.69 4.59 -7.87
CA ILE A 46 13.14 5.92 -8.14
C ILE A 46 13.36 6.82 -6.92
N GLN A 47 14.23 7.82 -7.06
CA GLN A 47 14.58 8.72 -5.97
C GLN A 47 13.73 9.99 -5.93
N ASN A 48 13.12 10.38 -7.06
CA ASN A 48 12.40 11.64 -7.22
C ASN A 48 10.90 11.44 -7.47
N THR A 49 10.10 12.46 -7.13
CA THR A 49 8.63 12.44 -7.30
C THR A 49 8.18 12.39 -8.77
N GLN A 50 9.04 12.82 -9.69
CA GLN A 50 8.90 12.66 -11.13
C GLN A 50 10.21 12.17 -11.70
N ASP A 51 10.18 11.02 -12.36
CA ASP A 51 11.39 10.43 -12.95
C ASP A 51 11.11 9.84 -14.32
N THR A 52 12.14 9.86 -15.16
CA THR A 52 12.18 9.12 -16.42
C THR A 52 13.22 8.03 -16.30
N LEU A 53 12.75 6.79 -16.25
CA LEU A 53 13.60 5.62 -16.08
C LEU A 53 13.75 4.86 -17.39
N SER A 54 14.98 4.66 -17.82
CA SER A 54 15.26 3.81 -18.98
C SER A 54 15.31 2.33 -18.57
N LEU A 55 14.53 1.48 -19.25
CA LEU A 55 14.48 0.03 -19.04
C LEU A 55 15.80 -0.68 -19.36
N GLU A 56 16.68 -0.03 -20.13
CA GLU A 56 18.03 -0.53 -20.41
C GLU A 56 19.00 -0.32 -19.24
N LYS A 57 18.70 0.65 -18.37
CA LYS A 57 19.59 1.10 -17.30
C LYS A 57 19.06 0.79 -15.89
N CYS A 58 18.02 -0.02 -15.78
CA CYS A 58 17.42 -0.40 -14.50
C CYS A 58 17.30 -1.93 -14.36
N GLY A 59 16.92 -2.35 -13.16
CA GLY A 59 16.68 -3.76 -12.87
C GLY A 59 17.92 -4.49 -12.35
N ILE A 60 17.84 -5.82 -12.26
CA ILE A 60 18.95 -6.64 -11.76
C ILE A 60 20.21 -6.53 -12.66
N LYS A 61 20.03 -6.26 -13.95
CA LYS A 61 21.14 -6.14 -14.92
C LYS A 61 22.01 -4.92 -14.65
N SER A 62 21.46 -3.84 -14.08
CA SER A 62 22.24 -2.66 -13.71
C SER A 62 22.94 -2.80 -12.36
N GLU A 63 22.65 -3.87 -11.60
CA GLU A 63 23.10 -4.06 -10.22
C GLU A 63 23.85 -5.39 -10.06
N PRO A 64 25.17 -5.46 -10.39
CA PRO A 64 25.92 -6.72 -10.42
C PRO A 64 26.06 -7.39 -9.05
N SER A 65 25.83 -6.65 -7.96
CA SER A 65 25.83 -7.17 -6.60
C SER A 65 24.55 -7.96 -6.25
N ILE A 66 23.49 -7.84 -7.06
CA ILE A 66 22.19 -8.46 -6.81
C ILE A 66 22.08 -9.80 -7.54
N LYS A 67 21.63 -10.84 -6.82
CA LYS A 67 21.37 -12.17 -7.38
C LYS A 67 19.97 -12.63 -7.00
N LYS A 68 19.18 -13.08 -7.98
CA LYS A 68 17.85 -13.66 -7.70
C LYS A 68 17.99 -14.88 -6.80
N ALA A 69 17.23 -14.91 -5.71
CA ALA A 69 17.33 -15.91 -4.65
C ALA A 69 16.06 -16.78 -4.54
N GLY A 70 14.93 -16.32 -5.09
CA GLY A 70 13.69 -17.07 -5.06
C GLY A 70 12.47 -16.22 -5.37
N GLU A 71 11.30 -16.75 -5.02
CA GLU A 71 10.02 -16.07 -5.17
C GLU A 71 9.11 -16.35 -3.96
N ASN A 72 8.52 -15.28 -3.42
CA ASN A 72 7.46 -15.34 -2.44
C ASN A 72 6.13 -15.77 -3.08
N LYS A 73 5.77 -17.05 -2.91
CA LYS A 73 4.55 -17.65 -3.46
C LYS A 73 3.26 -16.95 -3.04
N GLN A 74 3.22 -16.34 -1.84
CA GLN A 74 2.02 -15.64 -1.37
C GLN A 74 1.80 -14.34 -2.15
N LEU A 75 2.88 -13.58 -2.40
CA LEU A 75 2.83 -12.38 -3.22
C LEU A 75 2.47 -12.69 -4.67
N ILE A 76 3.06 -13.74 -5.25
CA ILE A 76 2.69 -14.20 -6.60
C ILE A 76 1.20 -14.57 -6.67
N LYS A 77 0.69 -15.34 -5.70
CA LYS A 77 -0.75 -15.68 -5.61
C LYS A 77 -1.63 -14.43 -5.44
N ALA A 78 -1.13 -13.38 -4.79
CA ALA A 78 -1.81 -12.10 -4.66
C ALA A 78 -1.73 -11.22 -5.92
N GLY A 79 -1.10 -11.70 -7.00
CA GLY A 79 -0.99 -11.02 -8.29
C GLY A 79 0.18 -10.05 -8.39
N PHE A 80 1.19 -10.19 -7.53
CA PHE A 80 2.45 -9.47 -7.70
C PHE A 80 3.37 -10.18 -8.68
N VAL A 81 4.23 -9.39 -9.30
CA VAL A 81 5.32 -9.82 -10.15
C VAL A 81 6.63 -9.34 -9.52
N GLY A 82 7.57 -10.25 -9.33
CA GLY A 82 8.85 -9.90 -8.74
C GLY A 82 9.61 -11.10 -8.20
N PHE A 83 10.58 -10.83 -7.33
CA PHE A 83 11.46 -11.87 -6.79
C PHE A 83 12.10 -11.46 -5.46
N ASP A 84 12.55 -12.48 -4.73
CA ASP A 84 13.49 -12.34 -3.63
C ASP A 84 14.92 -12.35 -4.21
N TYR A 85 15.83 -11.60 -3.59
CA TYR A 85 17.22 -11.50 -4.04
C TYR A 85 18.20 -11.50 -2.87
N THR A 86 19.48 -11.70 -3.16
CA THR A 86 20.59 -11.41 -2.25
C THR A 86 21.45 -10.28 -2.79
N GLN A 87 21.92 -9.43 -1.88
CA GLN A 87 22.87 -8.35 -2.18
C GLN A 87 23.92 -8.31 -1.08
N ASN A 88 25.19 -8.55 -1.42
CA ASN A 88 26.30 -8.58 -0.46
C ASN A 88 26.03 -9.47 0.78
N GLY A 89 25.34 -10.60 0.59
CA GLY A 89 24.98 -11.54 1.65
C GLY A 89 23.66 -11.24 2.38
N ALA A 90 23.09 -10.05 2.24
CA ALA A 90 21.77 -9.71 2.80
C ALA A 90 20.64 -10.17 1.86
N ARG A 91 19.48 -10.56 2.41
CA ARG A 91 18.30 -11.01 1.63
C ARG A 91 17.29 -9.87 1.48
N GLY A 92 17.02 -9.46 0.25
CA GLY A 92 16.01 -8.47 -0.09
C GLY A 92 14.85 -9.04 -0.88
N MET A 93 13.87 -8.19 -1.17
CA MET A 93 12.77 -8.50 -2.09
C MET A 93 12.37 -7.27 -2.90
N SER A 94 11.86 -7.50 -4.10
CA SER A 94 11.28 -6.45 -4.94
C SER A 94 10.12 -7.01 -5.73
N TYR A 95 8.94 -6.43 -5.53
CA TYR A 95 7.68 -6.87 -6.11
C TYR A 95 6.85 -5.68 -6.55
N TYR A 96 6.08 -5.83 -7.61
CA TYR A 96 5.06 -4.86 -7.99
C TYR A 96 3.77 -5.52 -8.48
N LYS A 97 2.68 -4.77 -8.42
CA LYS A 97 1.38 -5.13 -8.96
C LYS A 97 0.85 -3.97 -9.80
N VAL A 98 0.29 -4.31 -10.96
CA VAL A 98 -0.22 -3.33 -11.94
C VAL A 98 -1.73 -3.26 -11.85
N PHE A 99 -2.27 -2.05 -11.83
CA PHE A 99 -3.70 -1.79 -11.98
C PHE A 99 -3.94 -0.94 -13.22
N LYS A 100 -4.80 -1.41 -14.11
CA LYS A 100 -5.21 -0.65 -15.29
C LYS A 100 -5.93 0.62 -14.86
N SER A 101 -5.50 1.77 -15.38
CA SER A 101 -5.97 3.08 -14.95
C SER A 101 -6.08 4.03 -16.14
N GLY A 102 -7.21 4.00 -16.86
CA GLY A 102 -7.38 4.79 -18.09
C GLY A 102 -6.65 4.21 -19.31
N HIS A 103 -6.53 5.03 -20.37
CA HIS A 103 -5.96 4.60 -21.65
C HIS A 103 -4.42 4.60 -21.68
N ASP A 104 -3.76 5.59 -21.06
CA ASP A 104 -2.32 5.86 -21.31
C ASP A 104 -1.42 5.70 -20.08
N TYR A 105 -1.96 5.21 -18.96
CA TYR A 105 -1.17 5.01 -17.76
C TYR A 105 -1.67 3.84 -16.93
N PHE A 106 -0.80 3.39 -16.04
CA PHE A 106 -1.07 2.32 -15.10
C PHE A 106 -0.75 2.83 -13.70
N LEU A 107 -1.41 2.24 -12.71
CA LEU A 107 -0.98 2.38 -11.34
C LEU A 107 -0.09 1.19 -11.02
N VAL A 108 1.08 1.47 -10.45
CA VAL A 108 2.03 0.47 -10.00
C VAL A 108 2.12 0.58 -8.49
N TYR A 109 1.77 -0.51 -7.81
CA TYR A 109 2.00 -0.68 -6.40
C TYR A 109 3.22 -1.58 -6.20
N SER A 110 4.30 -1.05 -5.65
CA SER A 110 5.52 -1.81 -5.38
C SER A 110 5.80 -1.97 -3.90
N ILE A 111 6.43 -3.10 -3.54
CA ILE A 111 6.90 -3.43 -2.21
C ILE A 111 8.35 -3.89 -2.32
N ASN A 112 9.24 -3.30 -1.53
CA ASN A 112 10.67 -3.49 -1.62
C ASN A 112 11.33 -3.61 -0.24
N ASN A 113 12.38 -4.41 -0.16
CA ASN A 113 13.28 -4.51 0.99
C ASN A 113 14.70 -4.70 0.47
N GLY A 114 15.64 -3.87 0.94
CA GLY A 114 17.05 -3.89 0.54
C GLY A 114 17.94 -4.83 1.34
N GLY A 115 17.38 -5.74 2.15
CA GLY A 115 18.14 -6.60 3.06
C GLY A 115 18.34 -6.09 4.48
N GLY A 116 17.84 -4.89 4.79
CA GLY A 116 17.71 -4.38 6.15
C GLY A 116 16.35 -4.71 6.79
N SER A 117 15.98 -3.98 7.84
CA SER A 117 14.69 -4.14 8.53
C SER A 117 13.53 -3.36 7.90
N GLY A 118 13.81 -2.42 6.98
CA GLY A 118 12.80 -1.58 6.34
C GLY A 118 12.00 -2.33 5.27
N ILE A 119 10.69 -2.12 5.23
CA ILE A 119 9.81 -2.64 4.17
C ILE A 119 9.11 -1.46 3.55
N PHE A 120 9.62 -1.08 2.39
CA PHE A 120 9.17 0.10 1.66
C PHE A 120 8.04 -0.29 0.73
N SER A 121 7.07 0.59 0.61
CA SER A 121 5.98 0.45 -0.32
C SER A 121 5.74 1.77 -1.03
N SER A 122 5.36 1.70 -2.30
CA SER A 122 5.10 2.88 -3.11
C SER A 122 3.97 2.64 -4.09
N LEU A 123 3.20 3.69 -4.33
CA LEU A 123 2.15 3.74 -5.33
C LEU A 123 2.48 4.85 -6.30
N SER A 124 2.53 4.52 -7.59
CA SER A 124 2.94 5.45 -8.63
C SER A 124 2.05 5.33 -9.86
N LYS A 125 1.90 6.44 -10.59
CA LYS A 125 1.36 6.46 -11.94
C LYS A 125 2.50 6.28 -12.93
N VAL A 126 2.41 5.26 -13.77
CA VAL A 126 3.45 4.88 -14.73
C VAL A 126 2.89 4.93 -16.14
N ARG A 127 3.61 5.60 -17.03
CA ARG A 127 3.35 5.59 -18.48
C ARG A 127 4.61 5.14 -19.20
N ARG A 128 4.46 4.24 -20.17
CA ARG A 128 5.58 3.82 -21.02
C ARG A 128 5.68 4.68 -22.27
N LYS A 129 6.91 5.02 -22.65
CA LYS A 129 7.26 5.67 -23.92
C LYS A 129 8.47 4.98 -24.51
N GLY A 130 8.25 4.00 -25.39
CA GLY A 130 9.33 3.17 -25.93
C GLY A 130 10.03 2.37 -24.82
N ASN A 131 11.33 2.60 -24.64
CA ASN A 131 12.15 1.98 -23.60
C ASN A 131 12.16 2.75 -22.28
N ASP A 132 11.43 3.87 -22.18
CA ASP A 132 11.40 4.67 -20.97
C ASP A 132 10.07 4.52 -20.22
N LEU A 133 10.16 4.60 -18.89
CA LEU A 133 9.03 4.72 -17.97
C LEU A 133 9.00 6.15 -17.43
N LEU A 134 7.88 6.83 -17.63
CA LEU A 134 7.57 8.09 -16.98
C LEU A 134 6.80 7.78 -15.70
N ILE A 135 7.38 8.10 -14.55
CA ILE A 135 6.86 7.69 -13.26
C ILE A 135 6.55 8.92 -12.41
N HIS A 136 5.33 8.99 -11.91
CA HIS A 136 4.86 10.01 -10.99
C HIS A 136 4.45 9.36 -9.67
N ALA A 137 5.17 9.67 -8.60
CA ALA A 137 4.84 9.16 -7.28
C ALA A 137 3.47 9.69 -6.81
N ILE A 138 2.66 8.81 -6.23
CA ILE A 138 1.39 9.16 -5.56
C ILE A 138 1.59 9.14 -4.05
N SER A 139 2.12 8.04 -3.52
CA SER A 139 2.35 7.84 -2.09
C SER A 139 3.47 6.82 -1.90
N GLY A 140 4.15 6.85 -0.75
CA GLY A 140 5.09 5.80 -0.36
C GLY A 140 5.56 5.99 1.07
N GLY A 141 6.17 4.95 1.63
CA GLY A 141 6.68 4.95 3.00
C GLY A 141 7.27 3.61 3.44
N ASP A 142 7.75 3.56 4.68
CA ASP A 142 8.29 2.37 5.35
C ASP A 142 7.35 1.91 6.46
N ARG A 143 6.74 0.73 6.28
CA ARG A 143 5.86 0.09 7.29
C ARG A 143 4.88 1.10 7.92
N CYS A 144 5.09 1.50 9.18
CA CYS A 144 4.20 2.40 9.91
C CYS A 144 4.29 3.87 9.49
N ASN A 145 5.42 4.30 8.93
CA ASN A 145 5.63 5.65 8.44
C ASN A 145 5.25 5.70 6.96
N GLY A 146 3.96 5.84 6.69
CA GLY A 146 3.41 6.00 5.33
C GLY A 146 3.35 4.72 4.48
N GLY A 147 3.66 3.55 5.03
CA GLY A 147 3.60 2.29 4.27
C GLY A 147 2.17 1.97 3.82
N ILE A 148 2.01 1.55 2.56
CA ILE A 148 0.74 1.28 1.91
C ILE A 148 0.29 -0.15 2.21
N ASN A 149 -0.98 -0.32 2.61
CA ASN A 149 -1.54 -1.64 2.95
C ASN A 149 -2.49 -2.18 1.89
N ASN A 150 -3.23 -1.30 1.21
CA ASN A 150 -4.27 -1.69 0.27
C ASN A 150 -4.33 -0.70 -0.88
N VAL A 151 -4.57 -1.21 -2.08
CA VAL A 151 -4.72 -0.45 -3.32
C VAL A 151 -5.85 -1.09 -4.12
N ALA A 152 -6.86 -0.28 -4.44
CA ALA A 152 -8.00 -0.70 -5.24
C ALA A 152 -8.39 0.39 -6.23
N VAL A 153 -8.79 -0.03 -7.43
CA VAL A 153 -9.35 0.86 -8.45
C VAL A 153 -10.83 0.53 -8.61
N LYS A 154 -11.69 1.54 -8.40
CA LYS A 154 -13.14 1.45 -8.60
C LYS A 154 -13.55 2.48 -9.65
N GLY A 155 -13.73 2.04 -10.90
CA GLY A 155 -13.99 2.94 -12.02
C GLY A 155 -12.84 3.93 -12.22
N LYS A 156 -13.12 5.23 -12.10
CA LYS A 156 -12.13 6.32 -12.21
C LYS A 156 -11.55 6.76 -10.87
N THR A 157 -11.76 6.00 -9.80
CA THR A 157 -11.30 6.33 -8.46
C THR A 157 -10.29 5.31 -7.97
N LEU A 158 -9.12 5.79 -7.58
CA LEU A 158 -8.16 5.04 -6.79
C LEU A 158 -8.54 5.20 -5.32
N ILE A 159 -8.62 4.07 -4.61
CA ILE A 159 -8.75 4.01 -3.17
C ILE A 159 -7.51 3.27 -2.65
N TYR A 160 -6.81 3.87 -1.71
CA TYR A 160 -5.66 3.24 -1.09
C TYR A 160 -5.57 3.63 0.38
N SER A 161 -4.81 2.86 1.15
CA SER A 161 -4.64 3.10 2.57
C SER A 161 -3.18 3.04 2.97
N VAL A 162 -2.77 3.93 3.87
CA VAL A 162 -1.42 4.01 4.41
C VAL A 162 -1.46 3.86 5.92
N ASN A 163 -0.44 3.22 6.50
CA ASN A 163 -0.20 3.28 7.93
C ASN A 163 0.19 4.70 8.32
N ILE A 164 -0.24 5.10 9.51
CA ILE A 164 0.10 6.39 10.10
C ILE A 164 0.65 6.19 11.52
N THR A 165 1.68 6.96 11.83
CA THR A 165 2.28 7.09 13.16
C THR A 165 1.49 8.08 14.02
N PRO A 166 1.71 8.16 15.35
CA PRO A 166 1.13 9.20 16.17
C PRO A 166 1.35 10.63 15.64
N TYR A 167 2.55 10.92 15.11
CA TYR A 167 2.83 12.24 14.55
C TYR A 167 2.02 12.53 13.29
N ASP A 168 1.87 11.53 12.40
CA ASP A 168 1.12 11.66 11.15
C ASP A 168 -0.34 12.10 11.35
N PHE A 169 -0.95 11.84 12.52
CA PHE A 169 -2.29 12.34 12.83
C PHE A 169 -2.36 13.87 12.76
N LEU A 170 -1.32 14.56 13.24
CA LEU A 170 -1.26 16.03 13.24
C LEU A 170 -1.05 16.58 11.83
N GLU A 171 -0.12 15.98 11.08
CA GLU A 171 0.18 16.35 9.69
C GLU A 171 -1.03 16.14 8.78
N LEU A 172 -1.67 14.97 8.88
CA LEU A 172 -2.85 14.63 8.10
C LEU A 172 -4.03 15.58 8.38
N GLY A 173 -4.24 15.93 9.64
CA GLY A 173 -5.29 16.86 10.03
C GLY A 173 -4.95 18.33 9.82
N LYS A 174 -3.68 18.65 9.54
CA LYS A 174 -3.14 20.02 9.53
C LYS A 174 -3.46 20.77 10.83
N GLN A 175 -3.38 20.07 11.97
CA GLN A 175 -3.71 20.58 13.30
C GLN A 175 -2.54 20.40 14.27
N ASN A 176 -1.47 21.16 14.03
CA ASN A 176 -0.29 21.21 14.90
C ASN A 176 -0.06 22.63 15.47
N PRO A 177 -1.00 23.19 16.28
CA PRO A 177 -0.90 24.55 16.78
C PRO A 177 0.23 24.76 17.79
N HIS A 178 0.75 23.67 18.36
CA HIS A 178 1.83 23.69 19.34
C HIS A 178 3.20 23.35 18.74
N HIS A 179 3.29 23.26 17.41
CA HIS A 179 4.54 22.97 16.68
C HIS A 179 5.27 21.73 17.19
N LEU A 180 4.52 20.68 17.53
CA LEU A 180 5.09 19.39 17.91
C LEU A 180 5.99 18.88 16.79
N ARG A 181 7.07 18.23 17.18
CA ARG A 181 8.09 17.69 16.28
C ARG A 181 8.00 16.16 16.26
N ALA A 182 8.12 15.60 15.07
CA ALA A 182 8.30 14.18 14.87
C ALA A 182 9.49 13.69 15.71
N TYR A 183 9.39 12.48 16.26
CA TYR A 183 10.40 11.84 17.11
C TYR A 183 10.64 12.47 18.48
N ASP A 184 10.54 13.79 18.65
CA ASP A 184 10.81 14.42 19.95
C ASP A 184 9.55 14.40 20.83
N ASP A 185 8.42 14.81 20.26
CA ASP A 185 7.18 15.03 21.01
C ASP A 185 6.20 13.87 20.88
N LEU A 186 6.16 13.24 19.70
CA LEU A 186 5.34 12.08 19.35
C LEU A 186 6.14 11.07 18.54
N ALA A 187 5.72 9.81 18.58
CA ALA A 187 6.37 8.76 17.81
C ALA A 187 6.16 8.95 16.30
N ASP A 188 7.22 8.73 15.54
CA ASP A 188 7.18 8.75 14.07
C ASP A 188 8.09 7.68 13.44
N CYS A 189 8.04 6.46 13.96
CA CYS A 189 8.94 5.38 13.53
C CYS A 189 8.23 4.34 12.66
N ALA A 190 9.03 3.58 11.90
CA ALA A 190 8.54 2.50 11.04
C ALA A 190 7.89 1.31 11.78
N ALA A 191 7.95 1.26 13.12
CA ALA A 191 7.27 0.26 13.95
C ALA A 191 6.15 0.86 14.83
N CYS A 192 5.90 2.17 14.72
CA CYS A 192 5.02 2.95 15.58
C CYS A 192 3.60 3.06 14.99
N CYS A 193 3.02 1.97 14.48
CA CYS A 193 1.75 2.00 13.76
C CYS A 193 0.60 2.28 14.72
N GLN A 194 -0.12 3.38 14.52
CA GLN A 194 -1.24 3.73 15.39
C GLN A 194 -2.59 3.85 14.66
N GLY A 195 -2.54 3.97 13.34
CA GLY A 195 -3.74 3.95 12.52
C GLY A 195 -3.46 3.59 11.08
N VAL A 196 -4.55 3.53 10.31
CA VAL A 196 -4.54 3.39 8.86
C VAL A 196 -5.45 4.48 8.27
N ALA A 197 -4.85 5.42 7.54
CA ALA A 197 -5.57 6.45 6.80
C ALA A 197 -5.94 5.93 5.40
N THR A 198 -7.20 6.04 5.03
CA THR A 198 -7.70 5.65 3.70
C THR A 198 -8.01 6.90 2.88
N PHE A 199 -7.49 6.94 1.66
CA PHE A 199 -7.66 8.05 0.73
C PHE A 199 -8.43 7.62 -0.52
N ALA A 200 -9.09 8.59 -1.14
CA ALA A 200 -9.61 8.47 -2.49
C ALA A 200 -9.00 9.55 -3.37
N ARG A 201 -8.58 9.16 -4.57
CA ARG A 201 -8.03 10.05 -5.59
C ARG A 201 -8.70 9.80 -6.93
N ARG A 202 -9.14 10.87 -7.57
CA ARG A 202 -9.66 10.81 -8.95
C ARG A 202 -8.51 10.59 -9.93
N LEU A 203 -8.68 9.63 -10.83
CA LEU A 203 -7.66 9.24 -11.80
C LEU A 203 -7.72 10.06 -13.09
N ASP A 204 -8.88 10.65 -13.40
CA ASP A 204 -9.09 11.49 -14.58
C ASP A 204 -8.51 12.91 -14.46
N LYS A 205 -8.00 13.27 -13.29
CA LYS A 205 -7.24 14.51 -13.07
C LYS A 205 -5.74 14.20 -13.02
N VAL A 206 -4.92 15.01 -13.71
CA VAL A 206 -3.45 14.88 -13.72
C VAL A 206 -2.89 15.09 -12.30
N ILE A 207 -3.31 16.18 -11.65
CA ILE A 207 -3.14 16.40 -10.22
C ILE A 207 -4.51 16.16 -9.61
N GLY A 208 -4.69 14.98 -9.03
CA GLY A 208 -5.94 14.61 -8.37
C GLY A 208 -6.00 15.24 -6.99
N GLU A 209 -7.11 15.89 -6.67
CA GLU A 209 -7.46 16.18 -5.29
C GLU A 209 -7.59 14.85 -4.55
N GLU A 210 -6.67 14.63 -3.64
CA GLU A 210 -6.69 13.52 -2.71
C GLU A 210 -7.60 13.88 -1.54
N ARG A 211 -8.50 12.96 -1.20
CA ARG A 211 -9.46 13.17 -0.13
C ARG A 211 -9.34 12.05 0.88
N LEU A 212 -9.16 12.42 2.14
CA LEU A 212 -9.28 11.51 3.27
C LEU A 212 -10.72 10.94 3.31
N ILE A 213 -10.82 9.62 3.33
CA ILE A 213 -12.08 8.87 3.46
C ILE A 213 -12.32 8.54 4.93
N SER A 214 -11.31 8.00 5.60
CA SER A 214 -11.42 7.53 6.98
C SER A 214 -10.05 7.34 7.61
N VAL A 215 -10.02 7.29 8.94
CA VAL A 215 -8.88 6.81 9.72
C VAL A 215 -9.35 5.64 10.59
N ASN A 216 -8.70 4.48 10.45
CA ASN A 216 -8.93 3.34 11.34
C ASN A 216 -7.87 3.32 12.43
N LEU A 217 -8.25 3.37 13.69
CA LEU A 217 -7.35 3.26 14.84
C LEU A 217 -6.96 1.80 15.06
N LEU A 218 -5.66 1.51 15.17
CA LEU A 218 -5.13 0.18 15.46
C LEU A 218 -5.11 -0.09 16.98
N ASP A 219 -5.32 -1.34 17.39
CA ASP A 219 -5.30 -1.73 18.80
C ASP A 219 -3.97 -1.31 19.44
N VAL A 220 -4.05 -0.54 20.52
CA VAL A 220 -2.85 -0.05 21.22
C VAL A 220 -1.99 -1.21 21.72
N ASN A 221 -2.59 -2.35 22.09
CA ASN A 221 -1.84 -3.53 22.53
C ASN A 221 -1.03 -4.20 21.41
N GLU A 222 -1.46 -4.03 20.16
CA GLU A 222 -0.71 -4.48 18.98
C GLU A 222 0.35 -3.45 18.57
N ALA A 223 0.07 -2.16 18.78
CA ALA A 223 0.94 -1.03 18.44
C ALA A 223 2.09 -0.77 19.45
N SER A 224 1.91 -1.11 20.73
CA SER A 224 2.73 -0.60 21.84
C SER A 224 3.90 -1.51 22.28
N LYS A 225 4.37 -2.44 21.44
CA LYS A 225 5.53 -3.29 21.80
C LYS A 225 6.88 -2.57 21.72
N SER A 226 6.91 -1.29 21.40
CA SER A 226 8.13 -0.48 21.36
C SER A 226 8.14 0.54 22.50
N SER A 227 9.32 0.75 23.08
CA SER A 227 9.65 1.55 24.27
C SER A 227 9.46 3.07 24.09
N ILE A 228 8.32 3.50 23.54
CA ILE A 228 8.05 4.87 23.09
C ILE A 228 7.44 5.74 24.21
N SER A 229 7.11 5.17 25.37
CA SER A 229 6.41 5.85 26.45
C SER A 229 7.13 7.05 27.08
N GLU A 230 8.38 7.33 26.70
CA GLU A 230 9.19 8.43 27.24
C GLU A 230 8.93 9.79 26.58
N LYS A 231 8.17 9.86 25.47
CA LYS A 231 7.89 11.14 24.80
C LYS A 231 6.82 11.95 25.53
N PRO A 232 6.93 13.29 25.63
CA PRO A 232 6.09 14.11 26.50
C PRO A 232 4.58 13.96 26.28
N TYR A 233 4.14 13.74 25.03
CA TYR A 233 2.72 13.68 24.68
C TYR A 233 2.22 12.28 24.33
N GLN A 234 3.10 11.29 24.25
CA GLN A 234 2.75 9.95 23.76
C GLN A 234 1.74 9.27 24.67
N ALA A 235 1.96 9.28 25.98
CA ALA A 235 1.06 8.63 26.93
C ALA A 235 -0.36 9.22 26.88
N CYS A 236 -0.49 10.53 26.66
CA CYS A 236 -1.79 11.17 26.51
C CYS A 236 -2.47 10.78 25.18
N PHE A 237 -1.70 10.76 24.09
CA PHE A 237 -2.17 10.32 22.78
C PHE A 237 -2.68 8.87 22.81
N ASP A 238 -1.90 7.96 23.39
CA ASP A 238 -2.25 6.54 23.52
C ASP A 238 -3.51 6.36 24.37
N LYS A 239 -3.61 7.10 25.49
CA LYS A 239 -4.82 7.10 26.33
C LYS A 239 -6.05 7.58 25.57
N LEU A 240 -5.90 8.59 24.72
CA LEU A 240 -7.00 9.09 23.90
C LEU A 240 -7.47 8.01 22.91
N ILE A 241 -6.56 7.33 22.22
CA ILE A 241 -6.90 6.23 21.31
C ILE A 241 -7.63 5.11 22.06
N MET A 242 -7.10 4.66 23.20
CA MET A 242 -7.75 3.62 24.01
C MET A 242 -9.19 4.01 24.40
N ASN A 243 -9.43 5.29 24.70
CA ASN A 243 -10.78 5.78 25.02
C ASN A 243 -11.73 5.75 23.82
N TYR A 244 -11.25 6.04 22.60
CA TYR A 244 -12.06 5.87 21.39
C TYR A 244 -12.35 4.38 21.13
N GLN A 245 -11.36 3.52 21.28
CA GLN A 245 -11.50 2.07 21.09
C GLN A 245 -12.48 1.43 22.08
N LYS A 246 -12.41 1.79 23.36
CA LYS A 246 -13.37 1.32 24.39
C LYS A 246 -14.82 1.70 24.10
N ARG A 247 -15.03 2.77 23.31
CA ARG A 247 -16.36 3.21 22.86
C ARG A 247 -16.77 2.62 21.50
N GLY A 248 -15.99 1.69 20.94
CA GLY A 248 -16.20 1.12 19.62
C GLY A 248 -15.89 2.08 18.45
N GLN A 249 -15.26 3.23 18.73
CA GLN A 249 -14.96 4.26 17.73
C GLN A 249 -13.58 4.05 17.10
N GLN A 250 -13.35 2.89 16.50
CA GLN A 250 -12.11 2.58 15.79
C GLN A 250 -12.09 3.17 14.38
N HIS A 251 -13.23 3.27 13.72
CA HIS A 251 -13.35 3.84 12.38
C HIS A 251 -13.80 5.30 12.48
N LEU A 252 -12.92 6.23 12.16
CA LEU A 252 -13.20 7.67 12.21
C LEU A 252 -13.46 8.21 10.80
N THR A 253 -14.60 8.85 10.61
CA THR A 253 -14.83 9.73 9.46
C THR A 253 -13.93 10.97 9.53
N PRO A 254 -13.77 11.78 8.46
CA PRO A 254 -12.94 12.98 8.51
C PRO A 254 -13.38 13.99 9.58
N SER A 255 -14.67 14.09 9.86
CA SER A 255 -15.20 14.96 10.92
C SER A 255 -14.83 14.44 12.31
N GLU A 256 -14.98 13.13 12.55
CA GLU A 256 -14.61 12.51 13.83
C GLU A 256 -13.10 12.51 14.05
N PHE A 257 -12.31 12.33 12.99
CA PHE A 257 -10.86 12.48 13.03
C PHE A 257 -10.45 13.90 13.41
N ASN A 258 -11.06 14.92 12.81
CA ASN A 258 -10.84 16.31 13.21
C ASN A 258 -11.24 16.58 14.67
N GLN A 259 -12.31 15.93 15.15
CA GLN A 259 -12.70 16.04 16.56
C GLN A 259 -11.69 15.34 17.48
N PHE A 260 -11.16 14.18 17.08
CA PHE A 260 -10.07 13.50 17.80
C PHE A 260 -8.87 14.44 17.98
N LEU A 261 -8.45 15.14 16.93
CA LEU A 261 -7.32 16.08 16.98
C LEU A 261 -7.59 17.31 17.86
N LYS A 262 -8.80 17.86 17.82
CA LYS A 262 -9.21 18.93 18.76
C LYS A 262 -9.17 18.45 20.20
N THR A 263 -9.63 17.22 20.47
CA THR A 263 -9.57 16.62 21.80
C THR A 263 -8.12 16.41 22.24
N PHE A 264 -7.24 15.92 21.35
CA PHE A 264 -5.82 15.79 21.65
C PHE A 264 -5.18 17.14 22.01
N ASN A 265 -5.34 18.15 21.15
CA ASN A 265 -4.79 19.48 21.36
C ASN A 265 -5.33 20.16 22.64
N SER A 266 -6.60 19.93 22.98
CA SER A 266 -7.16 20.50 24.21
C SER A 266 -6.76 19.73 25.48
N GLN A 267 -6.78 18.39 25.46
CA GLN A 267 -6.58 17.59 26.68
C GLN A 267 -5.11 17.34 27.02
N CYS A 268 -4.25 17.17 26.00
CA CYS A 268 -2.85 16.81 26.21
C CYS A 268 -1.94 18.00 26.50
N PHE A 269 -2.44 19.23 26.34
CA PHE A 269 -1.68 20.46 26.60
C PHE A 269 -2.21 21.29 27.78
N SER A 270 -3.49 21.12 28.16
CA SER A 270 -4.09 21.88 29.28
C SER A 270 -3.59 21.43 30.66
N SER A 271 -2.91 20.30 30.76
CA SER A 271 -2.47 19.70 32.03
C SER A 271 -0.95 19.81 32.30
N ILE A 272 -0.17 20.45 31.42
CA ILE A 272 1.29 20.58 31.55
C ILE A 272 1.71 21.90 32.26
N ASN A 273 0.80 22.86 32.44
CA ASN A 273 1.07 24.14 33.10
C ASN A 273 0.95 24.14 34.65
N ILE A 274 1.09 22.99 35.31
CA ILE A 274 1.13 22.95 36.78
C ILE A 274 2.30 22.06 37.24
N LYS A 275 3.52 22.57 37.11
CA LYS A 275 4.63 22.28 38.01
C LYS A 275 5.55 23.48 38.11
#